data_AF-A0A533YRE2-F1
#
_entry.id   AF-A0A533YRE2-F1
#
_cell.length_a   1.000
_cell.length_b   1.000
_cell.length_c   1.000
_cell.angle_alpha   90.00
_cell.angle_beta   90.00
_cell.angle_gamma   90.00
#
_symmetry.space_group_name_H-M   'P 1'
#
loop_
_entity.id
_entity.type
_entity.pdbx_description
1 polymer ?
#
loop_
_entity_poly.entity_id
_entity_poly.type
_entity_poly.pdbx_seq_one_letter_code
_entity_poly.pdbx_strand_id
1 'polypeptide(L)'
;MFVAALMLAAGLAQAQETLRPEIGKPLQAAQELLKEGKYKDALGKVREADAVSDRTPYENYILDRMRGSAAAGAGDDATATRSFEAVLTSGRLQTAEKLQILEAIANVSYRAKDYAKAIEWSQRYFKEGGSSEQMNSLQASAHYLSGDYAGLVRDMQQKV
;
A
#
# COMPACT_ATOMS: atom_id res chain seq x y z
N MET A 1 11.28 -2.10 -58.79
CA MET A 1 11.61 -0.92 -57.97
C MET A 1 10.32 -0.40 -57.33
N PHE A 2 10.16 -0.50 -56.01
CA PHE A 2 9.86 0.62 -55.09
C PHE A 2 9.70 0.06 -53.66
N VAL A 3 10.75 0.32 -52.87
CA VAL A 3 10.79 0.70 -51.45
C VAL A 3 10.14 -0.23 -50.40
N ALA A 4 11.03 -0.85 -49.63
CA ALA A 4 10.81 -1.31 -48.28
C ALA A 4 10.48 -0.13 -47.33
N ALA A 5 9.50 -0.33 -46.46
CA ALA A 5 9.36 0.46 -45.24
C ALA A 5 9.24 -0.54 -44.07
N LEU A 6 10.37 -0.80 -43.40
CA LEU A 6 10.37 -1.33 -42.04
C LEU A 6 9.61 -0.32 -41.16
N MET A 7 8.41 -0.67 -40.73
CA MET A 7 7.89 -0.09 -39.50
C MET A 7 8.45 -0.91 -38.34
N LEU A 8 9.42 -0.32 -37.64
CA LEU A 8 9.69 -0.59 -36.24
C LEU A 8 8.39 -0.36 -35.46
N ALA A 9 7.58 -1.40 -35.31
CA ALA A 9 6.71 -1.47 -34.16
C ALA A 9 7.65 -1.72 -32.98
N ALA A 10 8.00 -0.64 -32.29
CA ALA A 10 8.55 -0.69 -30.95
C ALA A 10 7.53 -1.40 -30.07
N GLY A 11 7.60 -2.73 -30.05
CA GLY A 11 7.11 -3.52 -28.95
C GLY A 11 7.87 -3.03 -27.74
N LEU A 12 7.26 -2.12 -26.98
CA LEU A 12 7.42 -2.14 -25.54
C LEU A 12 6.94 -3.53 -25.13
N ALA A 13 7.86 -4.50 -25.22
CA ALA A 13 7.78 -5.68 -24.42
C ALA A 13 7.63 -5.14 -23.01
N GLN A 14 6.42 -5.18 -22.46
CA GLN A 14 6.30 -5.37 -21.03
C GLN A 14 7.01 -6.69 -20.80
N ALA A 15 8.33 -6.62 -20.58
CA ALA A 15 9.11 -7.73 -20.08
C ALA A 15 8.29 -8.23 -18.90
N GLN A 16 7.85 -9.48 -18.97
CA GLN A 16 7.03 -10.11 -17.96
C GLN A 16 7.71 -9.80 -16.61
N GLU A 17 7.16 -8.84 -15.87
CA GLU A 17 7.82 -8.37 -14.67
C GLU A 17 7.78 -9.55 -13.70
N THR A 18 8.97 -10.08 -13.41
CA THR A 18 9.13 -11.31 -12.65
C THR A 18 10.05 -11.04 -11.47
N LEU A 19 9.82 -11.76 -10.38
CA LEU A 19 10.69 -11.72 -9.24
C LEU A 19 11.86 -12.66 -9.50
N ARG A 20 13.08 -12.14 -9.34
CA ARG A 20 14.26 -13.02 -9.33
C ARG A 20 14.15 -14.02 -8.17
N PRO A 21 14.66 -15.26 -8.32
CA PRO A 21 14.52 -16.29 -7.30
C PRO A 21 14.99 -15.88 -5.89
N GLU A 22 16.06 -15.09 -5.81
CA GLU A 22 16.63 -14.55 -4.57
C GLU A 22 15.70 -13.58 -3.82
N ILE A 23 14.69 -13.02 -4.50
CA ILE A 23 13.65 -12.16 -3.90
C ILE A 23 12.34 -12.93 -3.79
N GLY A 24 11.96 -13.67 -4.84
CA GLY A 24 10.70 -14.41 -4.88
C GLY A 24 10.60 -15.48 -3.79
N LYS A 25 11.64 -16.26 -3.56
CA LYS A 25 11.65 -17.32 -2.52
C LYS A 25 11.42 -16.78 -1.10
N PRO A 26 12.17 -15.77 -0.61
CA PRO A 26 11.91 -15.21 0.71
C PRO A 26 10.53 -14.55 0.79
N LEU A 27 10.05 -13.87 -0.26
CA LEU A 27 8.71 -13.27 -0.23
C LEU A 27 7.59 -14.31 -0.24
N GLN A 28 7.77 -15.45 -0.89
CA GLN A 28 6.82 -16.57 -0.82
C GLN A 28 6.75 -17.13 0.61
N ALA A 29 7.90 -17.36 1.25
CA ALA A 29 7.95 -17.79 2.65
C ALA A 29 7.32 -16.75 3.60
N ALA A 30 7.55 -15.45 3.34
CA ALA A 30 6.89 -14.38 4.08
C ALA A 30 5.36 -14.44 3.93
N GLN A 31 4.85 -14.72 2.73
CA GLN A 31 3.42 -14.88 2.48
C GLN A 31 2.81 -16.05 3.26
N GLU A 32 3.50 -17.18 3.35
CA GLU A 32 3.06 -18.33 4.15
C GLU A 32 2.99 -17.97 5.63
N LEU A 33 4.04 -17.32 6.16
CA LEU A 33 4.08 -16.85 7.53
C LEU A 33 2.98 -15.81 7.84
N LEU A 34 2.65 -14.94 6.89
CA LEU A 34 1.52 -14.01 7.02
C LEU A 34 0.19 -14.74 7.18
N LYS A 35 -0.05 -15.78 6.36
CA LYS A 35 -1.28 -16.60 6.44
C LYS A 35 -1.38 -17.32 7.78
N GLU A 36 -0.25 -17.66 8.39
CA GLU A 36 -0.16 -18.26 9.72
C GLU A 36 -0.23 -17.23 10.87
N GLY A 37 -0.32 -15.93 10.58
CA GLY A 37 -0.28 -14.87 11.59
C GLY A 37 1.09 -14.65 12.23
N LYS A 38 2.16 -15.24 11.68
CA LYS A 38 3.55 -15.11 12.14
C LYS A 38 4.21 -13.86 11.57
N TYR A 39 3.66 -12.70 11.91
CA TYR A 39 4.01 -11.43 11.28
C TYR A 39 5.48 -11.01 11.46
N LYS A 40 6.06 -11.24 12.65
CA LYS A 40 7.47 -10.92 12.92
C LYS A 40 8.44 -11.79 12.12
N ASP A 41 8.09 -13.07 11.95
CA ASP A 41 8.88 -14.01 11.14
C ASP A 41 8.75 -13.66 9.65
N ALA A 42 7.54 -13.30 9.20
CA ALA A 42 7.30 -12.79 7.85
C ALA A 42 8.14 -11.54 7.56
N LEU A 43 8.22 -10.59 8.50
CA LEU A 43 9.13 -9.45 8.40
C LEU A 43 10.60 -9.87 8.31
N GLY A 44 11.00 -10.92 9.04
CA GLY A 44 12.33 -11.54 8.89
C GLY A 44 12.61 -11.93 7.45
N LYS A 45 11.69 -12.66 6.82
CA LYS A 45 11.80 -13.08 5.42
C LYS A 45 11.78 -11.91 4.43
N VAL A 46 10.99 -10.86 4.70
CA VAL A 46 11.02 -9.63 3.89
C VAL A 46 12.41 -8.96 3.94
N ARG A 47 13.09 -8.97 5.09
CA ARG A 47 14.45 -8.40 5.20
C ARG A 47 15.49 -9.21 4.40
N GLU A 48 15.35 -10.53 4.32
CA GLU A 48 16.19 -11.36 3.43
C GLU A 48 16.06 -10.92 1.97
N ALA A 49 14.82 -10.67 1.50
CA ALA A 49 14.57 -10.16 0.16
C ALA A 49 15.11 -8.73 -0.03
N ASP A 50 15.04 -7.89 1.00
CA ASP A 50 15.49 -6.49 0.97
C ASP A 50 17.01 -6.35 0.92
N ALA A 51 17.75 -7.36 1.38
CA ALA A 51 19.20 -7.39 1.29
C ALA A 51 19.73 -7.58 -0.14
N VAL A 52 18.86 -7.98 -1.09
CA VAL A 52 19.23 -8.14 -2.50
C VAL A 52 19.44 -6.76 -3.13
N SER A 53 20.60 -6.56 -3.75
CA SER A 53 20.97 -5.33 -4.46
C SER A 53 20.35 -5.26 -5.86
N ASP A 54 20.39 -4.08 -6.47
CA ASP A 54 19.93 -3.82 -7.85
C ASP A 54 18.50 -4.30 -8.12
N ARG A 55 17.62 -4.11 -7.14
CA ARG A 55 16.19 -4.45 -7.24
C ARG A 55 15.49 -3.60 -8.30
N THR A 56 14.67 -4.26 -9.10
CA THR A 56 13.84 -3.57 -10.08
C THR A 56 12.70 -2.79 -9.39
N PRO A 57 12.09 -1.79 -10.05
CA PRO A 57 10.92 -1.11 -9.50
C PRO A 57 9.74 -2.05 -9.18
N TYR A 58 9.58 -3.13 -9.96
CA TYR A 58 8.57 -4.15 -9.70
C TYR A 58 8.89 -4.97 -8.44
N GLU A 59 10.14 -5.39 -8.27
CA GLU A 59 10.59 -6.10 -7.08
C GLU A 59 10.41 -5.25 -5.82
N ASN A 60 10.76 -3.97 -5.87
CA ASN A 60 10.53 -3.03 -4.76
C ASN A 60 9.04 -2.90 -4.44
N TYR A 61 8.19 -2.77 -5.46
CA TYR A 61 6.74 -2.71 -5.27
C TYR A 61 6.18 -3.94 -4.54
N ILE A 62 6.54 -5.15 -4.98
CA ILE A 62 6.06 -6.38 -4.32
C ILE A 62 6.63 -6.51 -2.90
N LEU A 63 7.90 -6.14 -2.73
CA LEU A 63 8.56 -6.17 -1.44
C LEU A 63 7.91 -5.21 -0.44
N ASP A 64 7.60 -3.97 -0.85
CA ASP A 64 6.94 -2.99 0.00
C ASP A 64 5.49 -3.40 0.34
N ARG A 65 4.75 -4.04 -0.59
CA ARG A 65 3.45 -4.63 -0.27
C ARG A 65 3.56 -5.68 0.84
N MET A 66 4.53 -6.59 0.72
CA MET A 66 4.75 -7.64 1.72
C MET A 66 5.20 -7.05 3.06
N ARG A 67 6.13 -6.08 3.02
CA ARG A 67 6.62 -5.37 4.20
C ARG A 67 5.51 -4.66 4.94
N GLY A 68 4.66 -3.92 4.22
CA GLY A 68 3.53 -3.20 4.80
C GLY A 68 2.59 -4.12 5.55
N SER A 69 2.18 -5.23 4.92
CA SER A 69 1.28 -6.23 5.54
C SER A 69 1.90 -6.90 6.76
N ALA A 70 3.17 -7.32 6.67
CA ALA A 70 3.87 -7.96 7.78
C ALA A 70 4.12 -6.99 8.95
N ALA A 71 4.47 -5.75 8.66
CA ALA A 71 4.64 -4.72 9.67
C ALA A 71 3.32 -4.38 10.36
N ALA A 72 2.23 -4.23 9.61
CA ALA A 72 0.91 -3.93 10.15
C ALA A 72 0.45 -5.04 11.11
N GLY A 73 0.59 -6.31 10.73
CA GLY A 73 0.27 -7.44 11.59
C GLY A 73 1.20 -7.57 12.80
N ALA A 74 2.46 -7.16 12.68
CA ALA A 74 3.42 -7.17 13.78
C ALA A 74 3.24 -6.00 14.77
N GLY A 75 2.34 -5.05 14.48
CA GLY A 75 2.19 -3.81 15.25
C GLY A 75 3.30 -2.79 15.04
N ASP A 76 4.11 -2.95 13.98
CA ASP A 76 5.11 -1.97 13.56
C ASP A 76 4.45 -0.95 12.62
N ASP A 77 3.66 -0.06 13.21
CA ASP A 77 2.84 0.89 12.45
C ASP A 77 3.68 1.87 11.62
N ALA A 78 4.88 2.24 12.08
CA ALA A 78 5.77 3.15 11.36
C ALA A 78 6.31 2.52 10.06
N THR A 79 6.78 1.27 10.14
CA THR A 79 7.23 0.54 8.95
C THR A 79 6.05 0.27 8.01
N ALA A 80 4.89 -0.09 8.55
CA ALA A 80 3.70 -0.36 7.76
C ALA A 80 3.27 0.85 6.93
N THR A 81 3.12 2.01 7.56
CA THR A 81 2.73 3.25 6.89
C THR A 81 3.72 3.62 5.78
N ARG A 82 5.03 3.63 6.07
CA ARG A 82 6.04 3.98 5.07
C ARG A 82 6.01 3.03 3.87
N SER A 83 5.88 1.74 4.10
CA SER A 83 5.80 0.75 3.03
C SER A 83 4.55 0.93 2.18
N PHE A 84 3.38 1.10 2.79
CA PHE A 84 2.15 1.31 2.02
C PHE A 84 2.14 2.63 1.24
N GLU A 85 2.75 3.69 1.78
CA GLU A 85 2.99 4.94 1.02
C GLU A 85 3.87 4.68 -0.21
N ALA A 86 4.97 3.93 -0.07
CA ALA A 86 5.81 3.54 -1.20
C ALA A 86 5.02 2.77 -2.27
N VAL A 87 4.16 1.82 -1.85
CA VAL A 87 3.26 1.10 -2.74
C VAL A 87 2.32 2.05 -3.49
N LEU A 88 1.72 3.05 -2.84
CA LEU A 88 0.88 4.05 -3.51
C LEU A 88 1.65 4.89 -4.53
N THR A 89 2.90 5.26 -4.21
CA THR A 89 3.74 6.05 -5.12
C THR A 89 4.26 5.27 -6.31
N SER A 90 4.20 3.93 -6.28
CA SER A 90 4.67 3.08 -7.38
C SER A 90 3.90 3.29 -8.69
N GLY A 91 2.66 3.80 -8.63
CA GLY A 91 1.79 3.95 -9.79
C GLY A 91 1.30 2.63 -10.39
N ARG A 92 1.50 1.50 -9.70
CA ARG A 92 1.22 0.14 -10.20
C ARG A 92 -0.09 -0.46 -9.71
N LEU A 93 -0.75 0.19 -8.76
CA LEU A 93 -1.98 -0.31 -8.16
C LEU A 93 -3.17 -0.12 -9.10
N GLN A 94 -4.00 -1.15 -9.20
CA GLN A 94 -5.35 -0.99 -9.74
C GLN A 94 -6.22 -0.20 -8.76
N THR A 95 -7.31 0.40 -9.24
CA THR A 95 -8.20 1.23 -8.41
C THR A 95 -8.66 0.54 -7.13
N ALA A 96 -9.08 -0.73 -7.22
CA ALA A 96 -9.51 -1.50 -6.05
C ALA A 96 -8.37 -1.72 -5.04
N GLU A 97 -7.18 -2.08 -5.52
CA GLU A 97 -6.00 -2.27 -4.66
C GLU A 97 -5.58 -0.93 -4.02
N LYS A 98 -5.69 0.17 -4.75
CA LYS A 98 -5.40 1.52 -4.24
C LYS A 98 -6.30 1.86 -3.06
N LEU A 99 -7.60 1.59 -3.15
CA LEU A 99 -8.53 1.78 -2.04
C LEU A 99 -8.15 0.94 -0.81
N GLN A 100 -7.78 -0.33 -1.01
CA GLN A 100 -7.33 -1.20 0.08
C GLN A 100 -6.07 -0.66 0.78
N ILE A 101 -5.11 -0.14 0.01
CA ILE A 101 -3.89 0.44 0.57
C ILE A 101 -4.18 1.74 1.32
N LEU A 102 -5.06 2.61 0.79
CA LEU A 102 -5.48 3.85 1.49
C LEU A 102 -6.17 3.52 2.83
N GLU A 103 -7.08 2.55 2.82
CA GLU A 103 -7.74 2.05 4.04
C GLU A 103 -6.72 1.49 5.04
N ALA A 104 -5.74 0.72 4.57
CA ALA A 104 -4.68 0.17 5.43
C ALA A 104 -3.86 1.29 6.11
N ILE A 105 -3.44 2.32 5.35
CA ILE A 105 -2.66 3.43 5.92
C ILE A 105 -3.49 4.21 6.94
N ALA A 106 -4.76 4.49 6.66
CA ALA A 106 -5.63 5.19 7.60
C ALA A 106 -5.80 4.40 8.91
N ASN A 107 -6.03 3.09 8.82
CA ASN A 107 -6.14 2.20 9.98
C ASN A 107 -4.83 2.13 10.80
N VAL A 108 -3.70 1.96 10.12
CA VAL A 108 -2.38 1.94 10.77
C VAL A 108 -2.10 3.27 11.48
N SER A 109 -2.35 4.40 10.80
CA SER A 109 -2.14 5.73 11.37
C SER A 109 -3.05 5.99 12.57
N TYR A 110 -4.31 5.54 12.50
CA TYR A 110 -5.25 5.62 13.61
C TYR A 110 -4.76 4.83 14.84
N ARG A 111 -4.27 3.59 14.65
CA ARG A 111 -3.69 2.80 15.75
C ARG A 111 -2.44 3.44 16.35
N ALA A 112 -1.62 4.03 15.49
CA ALA A 112 -0.44 4.82 15.89
C ALA A 112 -0.81 6.14 16.60
N LYS A 113 -2.11 6.47 16.73
CA LYS A 113 -2.65 7.73 17.26
C LYS A 113 -2.25 8.96 16.46
N ASP A 114 -1.79 8.77 15.23
CA ASP A 114 -1.58 9.84 14.27
C ASP A 114 -2.93 10.15 13.59
N TYR A 115 -3.80 10.80 14.35
CA TYR A 115 -5.17 11.09 13.91
C TYR A 115 -5.21 12.06 12.72
N ALA A 116 -4.25 12.98 12.64
CA ALA A 116 -4.14 13.90 11.50
C ALA A 116 -3.91 13.12 10.20
N LYS A 117 -2.97 12.17 10.23
CA LYS A 117 -2.70 11.30 9.09
C LYS A 117 -3.84 10.34 8.81
N ALA A 118 -4.49 9.79 9.84
CA ALA A 118 -5.66 8.93 9.67
C ALA A 118 -6.79 9.66 8.91
N ILE A 119 -7.06 10.93 9.24
CA ILE A 119 -8.03 11.80 8.55
C ILE A 119 -7.60 12.06 7.10
N GLU A 120 -6.34 12.42 6.87
CA GLU A 120 -5.81 12.70 5.53
C GLU A 120 -6.02 11.50 4.59
N TRP A 121 -5.64 10.30 5.04
CA TRP A 121 -5.76 9.09 4.23
C TRP A 121 -7.20 8.61 4.07
N SER A 122 -8.07 8.82 5.07
CA SER A 122 -9.51 8.53 4.92
C SER A 122 -10.18 9.48 3.93
N GLN A 123 -9.86 10.77 3.96
CA GLN A 123 -10.35 11.74 2.96
C GLN A 123 -9.91 11.35 1.55
N ARG A 124 -8.64 10.93 1.39
CA ARG A 124 -8.14 10.44 0.10
C ARG A 124 -8.86 9.17 -0.34
N TYR A 125 -9.14 8.23 0.57
CA TYR A 125 -9.93 7.03 0.28
C TYR A 125 -11.31 7.38 -0.30
N PHE A 126 -12.04 8.31 0.31
CA PHE A 126 -13.36 8.74 -0.19
C PHE A 126 -13.25 9.47 -1.53
N LYS A 127 -12.25 10.34 -1.71
CA LYS A 127 -12.00 11.05 -2.97
C LYS A 127 -11.72 10.10 -4.13
N GLU A 128 -11.09 8.95 -3.86
CA GLU A 128 -10.76 7.93 -4.85
C GLU A 128 -11.94 6.95 -5.10
N GLY A 129 -13.12 7.25 -4.56
CA GLY A 129 -14.36 6.50 -4.78
C GLY A 129 -14.64 5.41 -3.74
N GLY A 130 -13.88 5.37 -2.65
CA GLY A 130 -14.17 4.47 -1.52
C GLY A 130 -15.48 4.85 -0.83
N SER A 131 -16.18 3.85 -0.27
CA SER A 131 -17.50 4.05 0.34
C SER A 131 -17.74 3.24 1.61
N SER A 132 -16.68 2.69 2.23
CA SER A 132 -16.79 1.90 3.46
C SER A 132 -17.37 2.71 4.63
N GLU A 133 -18.36 2.14 5.32
CA GLU A 133 -18.91 2.68 6.57
C GLU A 133 -17.89 2.64 7.72
N GLN A 134 -17.02 1.64 7.74
CA GLN A 134 -15.93 1.51 8.70
C GLN A 134 -14.95 2.68 8.56
N MET A 135 -14.60 3.04 7.32
CA MET A 135 -13.75 4.22 7.06
C MET A 135 -14.43 5.53 7.47
N ASN A 136 -15.76 5.62 7.31
CA ASN A 136 -16.51 6.80 7.75
C ASN A 136 -16.46 6.93 9.27
N SER A 137 -16.64 5.82 9.97
CA SER A 137 -16.58 5.74 11.44
C SER A 137 -15.17 6.03 11.97
N LEU A 138 -14.13 5.54 11.28
CA LEU A 138 -12.74 5.80 11.61
C LEU A 138 -12.41 7.30 11.48
N GLN A 139 -12.79 7.94 10.38
CA GLN A 139 -12.57 9.37 10.16
C GLN A 139 -13.27 10.20 11.23
N ALA A 140 -14.55 9.90 11.51
CA ALA A 140 -15.30 10.60 12.55
C ALA A 140 -14.64 10.47 13.93
N SER A 141 -14.19 9.27 14.28
CA SER A 141 -13.48 9.00 15.53
C SER A 141 -12.14 9.74 15.60
N ALA A 142 -11.40 9.79 14.48
CA ALA A 142 -10.13 10.50 14.40
C ALA A 142 -10.31 12.01 14.57
N HIS A 143 -11.34 12.62 13.97
CA HIS A 143 -11.69 14.02 14.23
C HIS A 143 -12.01 14.26 15.70
N TYR A 144 -12.83 13.40 16.31
CA TYR A 144 -13.17 13.52 17.72
C TYR A 144 -11.94 13.44 18.63
N LEU A 145 -11.08 12.45 18.42
CA LEU A 145 -9.90 12.19 19.24
C LEU A 145 -8.78 13.22 19.04
N SER A 146 -8.71 13.86 17.87
CA SER A 146 -7.81 14.99 17.62
C SER A 146 -8.36 16.34 18.07
N GLY A 147 -9.64 16.40 18.48
CA GLY A 147 -10.32 17.65 18.82
C GLY A 147 -10.75 18.49 17.61
N ASP A 148 -10.65 17.96 16.39
CA ASP A 148 -11.06 18.63 15.16
C ASP A 148 -12.57 18.48 14.92
N TYR A 149 -13.37 19.06 15.82
CA TYR A 149 -14.83 19.07 15.71
C TYR A 149 -15.32 19.85 14.48
N ALA A 150 -14.57 20.87 14.05
CA ALA A 150 -14.91 21.65 12.86
C ALA A 150 -14.78 20.81 11.59
N GLY A 151 -13.73 19.99 11.48
CA GLY A 151 -13.57 19.01 10.41
C GLY A 151 -14.69 17.98 10.40
N LEU A 152 -15.05 17.44 11.58
CA LEU A 152 -16.16 16.49 11.70
C LEU A 152 -17.48 17.06 11.15
N VAL A 153 -17.84 18.28 11.55
CA VAL A 153 -19.08 18.93 11.08
C VAL A 153 -19.05 19.14 9.57
N ARG A 154 -17.90 19.56 9.02
CA ARG A 154 -17.73 19.75 7.57
C ARG A 154 -17.95 18.44 6.81
N ASP A 155 -17.36 17.35 7.28
CA ASP A 155 -17.49 16.04 6.62
C ASP A 155 -18.91 15.50 6.69
N MET A 156 -19.63 15.75 7.80
CA MET A 156 -21.04 15.38 7.91
C MET A 156 -21.91 16.15 6.92
N GLN A 157 -21.64 17.44 6.73
CA GLN A 157 -22.38 18.28 5.78
C GLN A 157 -22.17 17.88 4.32
N GLN A 158 -20.99 17.36 3.97
CA GLN A 158 -20.69 16.89 2.61
C GLN A 158 -21.36 15.56 2.24
N LYS A 159 -21.91 14.82 3.22
CA LYS A 159 -22.61 13.54 2.99
C LYS A 159 -24.11 13.69 2.75
N VAL A 160 -24.66 14.90 2.89
CA VAL A 160 -26.08 15.24 2.67
C VAL A 160 -26.28 15.74 1.25
#